data_AF-A0A5P9FAW3-F1
#
_entry.id   AF-A0A5P9FAW3-F1
#
_cell.length_a   1.000
_cell.length_b   1.000
_cell.length_c   1.000
_cell.angle_alpha   90.00
_cell.angle_beta   90.00
_cell.angle_gamma   90.00
#
_symmetry.space_group_name_H-M   'P 1'
#
loop_
_entity.id
_entity.type
_entity.pdbx_description
1 polymer ?
#
loop_
_entity_poly.entity_id
_entity_poly.type
_entity_poly.pdbx_seq_one_letter_code
_entity_poly.pdbx_strand_id
1 'polypeptide(L)' 'MNPIWLMRMAKWARNPPSAARVKLVLGAVVLALLIIGIEWMGWWPDWATAERVPRRF' A
#
# COMPACT_ATOMS: atom_id res chain seq x y z
N MET A 1 1.05 -13.85 17.17
CA MET A 1 0.26 -14.30 16.01
C MET A 1 -1.15 -14.64 16.51
N ASN A 2 -2.20 -14.09 15.91
CA ASN A 2 -3.58 -14.30 16.35
C ASN A 2 -4.27 -15.32 15.38
N PRO A 3 -4.86 -16.43 15.88
CA PRO A 3 -5.55 -17.44 15.06
C PRO A 3 -6.58 -16.89 14.08
N ILE A 4 -7.16 -15.72 14.38
CA ILE A 4 -8.10 -15.02 13.50
C ILE A 4 -7.49 -14.74 12.11
N TRP A 5 -6.18 -14.49 12.02
CA TRP A 5 -5.51 -14.28 10.72
C TRP A 5 -5.50 -15.54 9.85
N LEU A 6 -5.26 -16.72 10.46
CA LEU A 6 -5.32 -18.00 9.75
C LEU A 6 -6.72 -18.26 9.19
N MET A 7 -7.75 -17.99 9.99
CA MET A 7 -9.14 -18.15 9.57
C MET A 7 -9.52 -17.22 8.42
N ARG A 8 -9.02 -15.97 8.41
CA ARG A 8 -9.24 -15.03 7.29
C ARG A 8 -8.54 -15.48 6.00
N MET A 9 -7.31 -15.98 6.10
CA MET A 9 -6.58 -16.52 4.95
C MET A 9 -7.27 -17.76 4.37
N ALA A 10 -7.72 -18.67 5.23
CA ALA A 10 -8.51 -19.83 4.81
C ALA A 10 -9.82 -19.42 4.10
N LYS A 11 -10.48 -18.35 4.56
CA LYS A 11 -11.68 -17.81 3.91
C LYS A 11 -11.36 -17.24 2.52
N TRP A 12 -10.24 -16.53 2.35
CA TRP A 12 -9.80 -16.05 1.03
C TRP A 12 -9.51 -17.18 0.04
N ALA A 13 -8.92 -18.29 0.50
CA ALA A 13 -8.67 -19.44 -0.36
C ALA A 13 -9.96 -20.11 -0.85
N ARG A 14 -10.99 -20.19 0.01
CA ARG A 14 -12.28 -20.83 -0.30
C ARG A 14 -13.28 -19.91 -1.02
N ASN A 15 -13.25 -18.61 -0.71
CA ASN A 15 -14.14 -17.61 -1.27
C ASN A 15 -13.32 -16.35 -1.55
N PRO A 16 -12.61 -16.32 -2.68
CA PRO A 16 -11.70 -15.23 -2.99
C PRO A 16 -12.46 -13.92 -3.17
N PRO A 17 -11.90 -12.79 -2.73
CA PRO A 17 -12.45 -11.48 -3.04
C PRO A 17 -12.51 -11.28 -4.57
N SER A 18 -13.46 -10.46 -5.03
CA SER A 18 -13.64 -10.22 -6.46
C SER A 18 -12.34 -9.74 -7.12
N ALA A 19 -12.06 -10.23 -8.34
CA ALA A 19 -10.84 -9.88 -9.07
C ALA A 19 -10.68 -8.36 -9.26
N ALA A 20 -11.78 -7.61 -9.38
CA ALA A 20 -11.75 -6.15 -9.45
C ALA A 20 -11.17 -5.51 -8.17
N ARG A 21 -11.56 -6.02 -6.98
CA ARG A 21 -11.03 -5.53 -5.70
C ARG A 21 -9.54 -5.85 -5.56
N VAL A 22 -9.12 -7.05 -5.98
CA VAL A 22 -7.70 -7.44 -5.94
C VAL A 22 -6.87 -6.54 -6.85
N LYS A 23 -7.32 -6.29 -8.08
CA LYS A 23 -6.64 -5.38 -9.02
C LYS A 23 -6.54 -3.96 -8.48
N LEU A 24 -7.58 -3.44 -7.84
CA LEU A 24 -7.57 -2.11 -7.21
C LEU A 24 -6.47 -2.04 -6.15
N VAL A 25 -6.44 -2.99 -5.22
CA VAL A 25 -5.42 -3.02 -4.15
C VAL A 25 -4.02 -3.19 -4.73
N LEU A 26 -3.85 -4.09 -5.71
CA LEU A 26 -2.56 -4.30 -6.35
C LEU A 26 -2.08 -3.04 -7.09
N GLY A 27 -2.97 -2.35 -7.80
CA GLY A 27 -2.66 -1.08 -8.46
C GLY A 27 -2.28 0.02 -7.45
N ALA A 28 -2.98 0.11 -6.32
CA ALA A 28 -2.62 1.04 -5.25
C ALA A 28 -1.24 0.75 -4.64
N VAL A 29 -0.91 -0.54 -4.43
CA VAL A 29 0.41 -0.95 -3.96
C VAL A 29 1.50 -0.60 -4.98
N VAL A 30 1.27 -0.90 -6.26
CA VAL A 30 2.20 -0.52 -7.34
C VAL A 30 2.42 0.99 -7.37
N LEU A 31 1.35 1.78 -7.27
CA LEU A 31 1.46 3.24 -7.22
C LEU A 31 2.27 3.72 -6.02
N ALA A 32 2.03 3.17 -4.83
CA ALA A 32 2.80 3.50 -3.64
C ALA A 32 4.29 3.15 -3.79
N LEU A 33 4.60 2.00 -4.38
CA LEU A 33 5.98 1.59 -4.65
C LEU A 33 6.67 2.50 -5.68
N LEU A 34 5.95 2.92 -6.73
CA LEU A 34 6.46 3.89 -7.69
C LEU A 34 6.80 5.21 -7.01
N ILE A 35 5.89 5.75 -6.19
CA ILE A 35 6.14 7.00 -5.46
C ILE A 35 7.40 6.88 -4.59
N ILE A 36 7.52 5.79 -3.82
CA ILE A 36 8.70 5.55 -2.97
C ILE A 36 9.98 5.41 -3.81
N GLY A 37 9.91 4.71 -4.94
CA GLY A 37 11.05 4.56 -5.84
C GLY A 37 11.51 5.91 -6.40
N ILE A 38 10.58 6.75 -6.86
CA ILE A 38 10.90 8.05 -7.43
C ILE A 38 11.46 9.00 -6.36
N GLU A 39 10.90 8.98 -5.14
CA GLU A 39 11.44 9.70 -3.97
C GLU A 39 12.88 9.26 -3.67
N TRP A 40 13.17 7.96 -3.70
CA TRP A 40 14.51 7.44 -3.40
C TRP A 40 15.55 7.80 -4.47
N MET A 41 15.13 7.90 -5.73
CA MET A 41 15.96 8.42 -6.82
C MET A 41 16.13 9.95 -6.80
N GLY A 42 15.40 10.68 -5.94
CA GLY A 42 15.48 12.13 -5.87
C GLY A 42 14.95 12.84 -7.13
N TRP A 43 14.08 12.19 -7.90
CA TRP A 43 13.47 12.76 -9.12
C TRP A 43 12.20 13.56 -8.84
N TRP A 44 11.86 13.75 -7.56
CA TRP A 44 10.69 14.51 -7.19
C TRP A 44 10.93 15.99 -7.43
N PRO A 45 10.02 16.67 -8.14
CA PRO A 45 10.16 18.10 -8.36
C PRO A 45 9.86 18.87 -7.08
N ASP A 46 10.47 20.05 -6.92
CA ASP A 46 10.37 20.86 -5.69
C ASP A 46 8.91 21.17 -5.27
N TRP A 47 8.01 21.31 -6.24
CA TRP A 47 6.58 21.58 -6.00
C TRP A 47 5.80 20.37 -5.45
N ALA A 48 6.34 19.15 -5.56
CA ALA A 48 5.70 17.91 -5.14
C ALA A 48 6.29 17.32 -3.86
N THR A 49 7.30 17.96 -3.27
CA THR A 49 7.93 17.53 -2.02
C THR A 49 7.05 17.89 -0.83
N ALA A 50 6.78 16.91 0.04
CA ALA A 50 5.98 17.16 1.24
C ALA A 50 6.85 17.73 2.37
N GLU A 51 6.38 18.81 3.01
CA GLU A 51 7.01 19.30 4.25
C GLU A 51 6.81 18.32 5.40
N ARG A 52 7.89 18.03 6.13
CA ARG A 52 7.82 17.19 7.32
C ARG A 52 7.17 17.98 8.45
N VAL A 53 5.91 17.70 8.73
CA VAL A 53 5.22 18.26 9.90
C VAL A 53 5.81 17.62 11.18
N PRO A 54 6.44 18.39 12.07
CA PRO A 54 6.96 17.84 13.32
C PRO A 54 5.78 17.39 14.19
N ARG A 55 5.80 16.12 14.62
CA ARG A 55 4.86 15.62 15.62
C ARG A 55 5.23 16.24 16.97
N ARG A 56 4.55 17.32 17.34
CA ARG A 56 4.51 17.82 18.72
C ARG A 56 3.65 16.84 19.53
N PHE A 57 4.30 16.08 20.40
CA PHE A 57 3.65 15.36 21.50
C PHE A 57 3.58 16.26 22.72
#